data_AF-A0A818ZIP4-F1
#
_entry.id   AF-A0A818ZIP4-F1
#
_cell.length_a   1.000
_cell.length_b   1.000
_cell.length_c   1.000
_cell.angle_alpha   90.00
_cell.angle_beta   90.00
_cell.angle_gamma   90.00
#
_symmetry.space_group_name_H-M   'P 1'
#
loop_
_entity.id
_entity.type
_entity.pdbx_description
1 polymer ?
#
loop_
_entity_poly.entity_id
_entity_poly.type
_entity_poly.pdbx_seq_one_letter_code
_entity_poly.pdbx_strand_id
1 'polypeptide(L)'
;MYSLTVSLNIAQKLLVQYDHTTIFLLGTIGSLINIILFLQRQLRSNSCCIYLLSSSISALILLSIGIIPQIYALYNFANPFTTISSFCKARSYLNQTSAMSCRWLLVMAC
;
A
#
# COMPACT_ATOMS: atom_id res chain seq x y z
N MET A 1 28.29 -21.17 12.74
CA MET A 1 27.38 -20.01 12.88
C MET A 1 27.10 -19.29 11.56
N TYR A 2 28.07 -19.14 10.65
CA TYR A 2 27.87 -18.49 9.34
C TYR A 2 26.76 -19.10 8.45
N SER A 3 26.66 -20.44 8.37
CA SER A 3 25.63 -21.08 7.53
C SER A 3 24.19 -20.80 7.98
N LEU A 4 23.94 -20.67 9.29
CA LEU A 4 22.59 -20.40 9.81
C LEU A 4 22.12 -18.99 9.43
N THR A 5 23.01 -18.00 9.55
CA THR A 5 22.72 -16.60 9.20
C THR A 5 22.41 -16.45 7.71
N VAL A 6 23.10 -17.20 6.85
CA VAL A 6 22.85 -17.20 5.41
C VAL A 6 21.48 -17.80 5.08
N SER A 7 21.14 -18.97 5.64
CA SER A 7 19.82 -19.59 5.43
C SER A 7 18.67 -18.71 5.91
N LEU A 8 18.84 -18.03 7.05
CA LEU A 8 17.82 -17.17 7.63
C LEU A 8 17.58 -15.89 6.80
N ASN A 9 18.64 -15.29 6.25
CA ASN A 9 18.53 -14.14 5.36
C ASN A 9 17.82 -14.50 4.03
N ILE A 10 18.08 -15.70 3.49
CA ILE A 10 17.39 -16.20 2.30
C ILE A 10 15.90 -16.41 2.59
N ALA A 11 15.58 -17.05 3.72
CA ALA A 11 14.19 -17.27 4.13
C ALA A 11 13.43 -15.94 4.34
N GLN A 12 14.07 -14.95 4.97
CA GLN A 12 13.49 -13.61 5.15
C GLN A 12 13.20 -12.93 3.81
N LYS A 13 14.13 -12.98 2.84
CA LYS A 13 13.91 -12.39 1.51
C LYS A 13 12.71 -13.03 0.79
N LEU A 14 12.60 -14.35 0.84
CA LEU A 14 11.49 -15.07 0.22
C LEU A 14 10.15 -14.71 0.89
N LEU A 15 10.10 -14.69 2.22
CA LEU A 15 8.90 -14.28 2.96
C LEU A 15 8.47 -12.86 2.60
N VAL A 16 9.40 -11.91 2.61
CA VAL A 16 9.13 -10.50 2.28
C VAL A 16 8.62 -10.37 0.84
N GLN A 17 9.19 -11.11 -0.10
CA GLN A 17 8.78 -11.08 -1.51
C GLN A 17 7.36 -11.62 -1.72
N TYR A 18 7.03 -12.76 -1.11
CA TYR A 18 5.68 -13.34 -1.20
C TYR A 18 4.64 -12.47 -0.50
N ASP A 19 4.96 -11.94 0.68
CA ASP A 19 4.10 -11.04 1.43
C ASP A 19 3.79 -9.75 0.64
N HIS A 20 4.81 -9.07 0.13
CA HIS A 20 4.61 -7.83 -0.63
C HIS A 20 3.80 -8.06 -1.92
N THR A 21 4.03 -9.18 -2.61
CA THR A 21 3.34 -9.47 -3.87
C THR A 21 1.86 -9.82 -3.63
N THR A 22 1.56 -10.59 -2.57
CA THR A 22 0.18 -10.95 -2.22
C THR A 22 -0.60 -9.74 -1.72
N ILE A 23 -0.02 -8.92 -0.85
CA ILE A 23 -0.63 -7.66 -0.38
C ILE A 23 -0.88 -6.71 -1.55
N PHE A 24 0.05 -6.61 -2.51
CA PHE A 24 -0.13 -5.78 -3.69
C PHE A 24 -1.29 -6.26 -4.56
N LEU A 25 -1.36 -7.56 -4.87
CA LEU A 25 -2.44 -8.14 -5.67
C LEU A 25 -3.80 -7.96 -4.99
N LEU A 26 -3.92 -8.37 -3.73
CA LEU A 26 -5.17 -8.24 -2.97
C LEU A 26 -5.58 -6.78 -2.79
N GLY A 27 -4.62 -5.91 -2.45
CA GLY A 27 -4.86 -4.50 -2.21
C GLY A 27 -5.29 -3.75 -3.48
N THR A 28 -4.67 -4.03 -4.63
CA THR A 28 -5.04 -3.43 -5.91
C THR A 28 -6.40 -3.91 -6.38
N ILE A 29 -6.67 -5.22 -6.34
CA ILE A 29 -7.96 -5.79 -6.73
C ILE A 29 -9.08 -5.25 -5.84
N GLY A 30 -8.89 -5.26 -4.51
CA GLY A 30 -9.89 -4.74 -3.56
C GLY A 30 -10.17 -3.25 -3.76
N SER A 31 -9.12 -2.45 -3.97
CA SER A 31 -9.28 -1.01 -4.23
C SER A 31 -9.97 -0.74 -5.57
N LEU A 32 -9.68 -1.53 -6.62
CA LEU A 32 -10.34 -1.41 -7.92
C LEU A 32 -11.82 -1.76 -7.84
N ILE A 33 -12.18 -2.85 -7.14
CA ILE A 33 -13.57 -3.24 -6.93
C ILE A 33 -14.32 -2.13 -6.18
N ASN A 34 -13.74 -1.58 -5.11
CA ASN A 34 -14.34 -0.47 -4.37
C ASN A 34 -14.54 0.77 -5.25
N ILE A 35 -13.55 1.13 -6.06
CA ILE A 35 -13.66 2.26 -7.00
C ILE A 35 -14.79 2.01 -8.00
N ILE A 36 -14.85 0.83 -8.63
CA ILE A 36 -15.90 0.49 -9.61
C ILE A 36 -17.28 0.54 -8.95
N LEU A 37 -17.42 0.00 -7.75
CA LEU A 37 -18.69 -0.02 -7.01
C LEU A 37 -19.14 1.38 -6.62
N PHE A 38 -18.24 2.22 -6.08
CA PHE A 38 -18.57 3.59 -5.70
C PHE A 38 -18.68 4.57 -6.89
N LEU A 39 -18.18 4.20 -8.08
CA LEU A 39 -18.43 4.96 -9.31
C LEU A 39 -19.88 4.84 -9.79
N GLN A 40 -20.65 3.86 -9.31
CA GLN A 40 -22.05 3.71 -9.70
C GLN A 40 -22.87 4.93 -9.28
N ARG A 41 -23.68 5.43 -10.24
CA ARG A 41 -24.43 6.69 -10.13
C ARG A 41 -25.42 6.72 -8.95
N GLN A 42 -25.89 5.56 -8.50
CA GLN A 42 -26.83 5.44 -7.38
C GLN A 42 -26.18 5.73 -6.01
N LEU A 43 -24.88 5.48 -5.85
CA LEU A 43 -24.16 5.63 -4.57
C LEU A 43 -23.55 7.03 -4.40
N ARG A 44 -23.34 7.76 -5.51
CA ARG A 44 -22.72 9.10 -5.51
C ARG A 44 -23.61 10.19 -4.88
N SER A 45 -24.87 9.89 -4.55
CA SER A 45 -25.76 10.81 -3.85
C SER A 45 -25.48 10.92 -2.34
N ASN A 46 -24.70 9.99 -1.78
CA ASN A 46 -24.34 10.00 -0.36
C ASN A 46 -22.89 10.50 -0.18
N SER A 47 -22.70 11.52 0.64
CA SER A 47 -21.37 12.07 0.98
C SER A 47 -20.41 11.00 1.51
N CYS A 48 -20.91 10.02 2.28
CA CYS A 48 -20.12 8.90 2.80
C CYS A 48 -19.47 8.08 1.68
N CYS A 49 -20.19 7.81 0.59
CA CYS A 49 -19.66 7.03 -0.53
C CYS A 49 -18.53 7.78 -1.27
N ILE A 50 -18.59 9.11 -1.32
CA ILE A 50 -17.53 9.95 -1.91
C ILE A 50 -16.25 9.87 -1.06
N TYR A 51 -16.40 9.89 0.26
CA TYR A 51 -15.30 9.72 1.21
C TYR A 51 -14.63 8.34 1.09
N LEU A 52 -15.42 7.27 0.99
CA LEU A 52 -14.90 5.91 0.80
C LEU A 52 -14.23 5.72 -0.57
N LEU A 53 -14.74 6.37 -1.62
CA LEU A 53 -14.12 6.41 -2.94
C LEU A 53 -12.76 7.13 -2.89
N SER A 54 -12.69 8.29 -2.25
CA SER A 54 -11.42 9.00 -2.05
C SER A 54 -10.41 8.15 -1.28
N SER A 55 -10.85 7.46 -0.22
CA SER A 55 -10.00 6.54 0.54
C SER A 55 -9.43 5.42 -0.33
N SER A 56 -10.27 4.85 -1.21
CA SER A 56 -9.88 3.75 -2.08
C SER A 56 -8.84 4.20 -3.12
N ILE A 57 -8.98 5.41 -3.66
CA ILE A 57 -7.99 6.00 -4.57
C ILE A 57 -6.66 6.26 -3.82
N SER A 58 -6.72 6.85 -2.63
CA SER A 58 -5.53 7.10 -1.81
C SER A 58 -4.81 5.80 -1.43
N ALA A 59 -5.56 4.73 -1.11
CA ALA A 59 -5.01 3.41 -0.82
C ALA A 59 -4.29 2.81 -2.03
N LEU A 60 -4.84 2.96 -3.24
CA LEU A 60 -4.20 2.52 -4.48
C LEU A 60 -2.87 3.25 -4.74
N ILE A 61 -2.86 4.57 -4.57
CA ILE A 61 -1.63 5.39 -4.70
C ILE A 61 -0.58 4.97 -3.66
N LEU A 62 -1.00 4.77 -2.42
CA LEU A 62 -0.10 4.34 -1.34
C LEU A 62 0.48 2.95 -1.60
N LEU A 63 -0.33 1.99 -2.02
CA LEU A 63 0.11 0.65 -2.41
C LEU A 63 1.15 0.71 -3.53
N SER A 64 0.89 1.55 -4.53
CA SER A 64 1.82 1.80 -5.64
C SER A 64 3.16 2.34 -5.11
N ILE A 65 3.15 3.44 -4.36
CA ILE A 65 4.39 4.07 -3.86
C ILE A 65 5.10 3.20 -2.82
N GLY A 66 4.37 2.38 -2.06
CA GLY A 66 4.92 1.54 -1.01
C GLY A 66 5.59 0.26 -1.51
N ILE A 67 4.95 -0.43 -2.47
CA ILE A 67 5.38 -1.77 -2.89
C ILE A 67 6.20 -1.75 -4.18
N ILE A 68 5.93 -0.84 -5.13
CA ILE A 68 6.73 -0.71 -6.35
C ILE A 68 8.23 -0.61 -6.03
N PRO A 69 8.69 0.26 -5.11
CA PRO A 69 10.12 0.40 -4.88
C PRO A 69 10.75 -0.78 -4.12
N GLN A 70 9.94 -1.57 -3.40
CA GLN A 70 10.36 -2.85 -2.80
C GLN A 70 10.61 -3.89 -3.90
N ILE A 71 9.72 -3.97 -4.89
CA ILE A 71 9.89 -4.86 -6.06
C ILE A 71 11.13 -4.44 -6.88
N TYR A 72 11.33 -3.14 -7.09
CA TYR A 72 12.55 -2.65 -7.76
C TYR A 72 13.84 -3.07 -7.06
N ALA A 73 13.84 -3.08 -5.72
CA ALA A 73 14.98 -3.53 -4.94
C ALA A 73 15.27 -5.03 -5.04
N LEU A 74 14.22 -5.85 -5.25
CA LEU A 74 14.34 -7.29 -5.49
C LEU A 74 15.02 -7.61 -6.82
N TYR A 75 14.88 -6.74 -7.83
CA TYR A 75 15.51 -6.89 -9.15
C TYR A 75 16.96 -6.32 -9.22
N ASN A 76 17.70 -6.30 -8.11
CA ASN A 76 19.09 -5.84 -8.01
C ASN A 76 19.35 -4.35 -8.35
N PHE A 77 18.33 -3.50 -8.38
CA PHE A 77 18.52 -2.05 -8.45
C PHE A 77 18.70 -1.46 -7.04
N ALA A 78 19.48 -0.38 -6.92
CA ALA A 78 19.71 0.30 -5.66
C ALA A 78 18.36 0.71 -5.02
N ASN A 79 18.13 0.27 -3.78
CA ASN A 79 16.94 0.55 -3.00
C ASN A 79 16.62 2.06 -3.00
N PRO A 80 15.57 2.54 -3.69
CA PRO A 80 15.29 3.98 -3.75
C PRO A 80 14.95 4.57 -2.37
N PHE A 81 14.54 3.73 -1.40
CA PHE A 81 14.34 4.13 -0.01
C PHE A 81 15.63 4.51 0.72
N THR A 82 16.74 3.84 0.41
CA THR A 82 18.05 4.16 1.02
C THR A 82 18.78 5.22 0.22
N THR A 83 18.52 5.30 -1.09
CA THR A 83 19.16 6.26 -1.98
C THR A 83 18.54 7.66 -1.86
N ILE A 84 17.23 7.76 -1.62
CA ILE A 84 16.49 9.03 -1.60
C ILE A 84 15.78 9.23 -0.26
N SER A 85 16.37 10.02 0.63
CA SER A 85 15.82 10.33 1.97
C SER A 85 14.39 10.90 1.91
N SER A 86 14.10 11.74 0.92
CA SER A 86 12.78 12.34 0.72
C SER A 86 11.71 11.29 0.45
N PHE A 87 12.04 10.22 -0.29
CA PHE A 87 11.09 9.13 -0.62
C PHE A 87 10.77 8.28 0.61
N CYS A 88 11.77 8.03 1.46
CA CYS A 88 11.57 7.33 2.73
C CYS A 88 10.65 8.12 3.69
N LYS A 89 10.87 9.44 3.80
CA LYS A 89 9.98 10.32 4.58
C LYS A 89 8.57 10.40 4.01
N ALA A 90 8.44 10.53 2.69
CA ALA A 90 7.15 10.54 2.01
C ALA A 90 6.33 9.28 2.29
N ARG A 91 6.96 8.09 2.22
CA ARG A 91 6.31 6.82 2.59
C ARG A 91 5.78 6.84 4.02
N SER A 92 6.60 7.25 4.98
CA SER A 92 6.21 7.28 6.39
C SER A 92 5.03 8.24 6.63
N TYR A 93 5.07 9.42 6.01
CA TYR A 93 3.99 10.41 6.08
C TYR A 93 2.69 9.90 5.44
N LEU A 94 2.78 9.34 4.22
CA LEU A 94 1.63 8.81 3.50
C LEU A 94 0.98 7.63 4.24
N ASN A 95 1.77 6.78 4.89
CA ASN A 95 1.24 5.64 5.65
C ASN A 95 0.52 6.06 6.94
N GLN A 96 1.06 7.08 7.63
CA GLN A 96 0.41 7.64 8.81
C GLN A 96 -0.87 8.39 8.46
N THR A 97 -0.82 9.22 7.42
CA THR A 97 -1.99 9.99 6.98
C THR A 97 -3.10 9.11 6.42
N SER A 98 -2.78 8.03 5.70
CA SER A 98 -3.78 7.06 5.22
C SER A 98 -4.43 6.26 6.35
N ALA A 99 -3.65 5.84 7.36
CA ALA A 99 -4.19 5.16 8.53
C ALA A 99 -5.12 6.07 9.34
N MET A 100 -4.74 7.35 9.46
CA MET A 100 -5.56 8.36 10.11
C MET A 100 -6.83 8.65 9.32
N SER A 101 -6.74 8.86 8.00
CA SER A 101 -7.91 9.14 7.16
C SER A 101 -8.88 7.97 7.16
N CYS A 102 -8.42 6.72 7.10
CA CYS A 102 -9.30 5.55 7.18
C CYS A 102 -10.14 5.54 8.47
N ARG A 103 -9.55 5.89 9.62
CA ARG A 103 -10.26 6.01 10.90
C ARG A 103 -11.28 7.14 10.89
N TRP A 104 -10.91 8.33 10.39
CA TRP A 104 -11.82 9.48 10.34
C TRP A 104 -12.96 9.29 9.35
N LEU A 105 -12.71 8.63 8.21
CA LEU A 105 -13.74 8.37 7.20
C LEU A 105 -14.74 7.31 7.68
N LEU A 106 -14.29 6.32 8.48
CA LEU A 106 -15.20 5.40 9.17
C LEU A 106 -16.07 6.10 10.21
N VAL A 107 -15.52 7.05 10.96
CA VAL A 107 -16.29 7.83 11.94
C VAL A 107 -17.32 8.72 11.24
N MET A 108 -16.96 9.37 10.13
CA MET A 108 -17.88 10.22 9.34
C MET A 108 -18.93 9.42 8.56
N ALA A 109 -18.73 8.11 8.40
CA ALA A 109 -19.66 7.22 7.72
C ALA A 109 -20.83 6.76 8.62
N CYS A 110 -20.66 6.86 9.95
CA CYS A 110 -21.71 6.61 10.95
C CYS A 110 -22.43 7.91 11.32
#